data_AF-J7S215-F1
#
_entry.id   AF-J7S215-F1
#
_cell.length_a   1.000
_cell.length_b   1.000
_cell.length_c   1.000
_cell.angle_alpha   90.00
_cell.angle_beta   90.00
_cell.angle_gamma   90.00
#
_symmetry.space_group_name_H-M   'P 1'
#
loop_
_entity.id
_entity.type
_entity.pdbx_description
1 polymer ?
#
loop_
_entity_poly.entity_id
_entity_poly.type
_entity_poly.pdbx_seq_one_letter_code
_entity_poly.pdbx_strand_id
1 'polypeptide(L)'
;MAVYQWRDRRARRQVKEEELPSGLPPQSGVTFNVWYNKWSHGDSSRGSQRFVSPFRLDPARDSGRTRSSGDVDAQFCLFFARGCCVLGPQCTYLHHIPEDGAEGPRMPVRDCFGREKFSQYRDDMGGVGSFNNANRTLYIGGIAGALNDKPLKPLQIESRLRYLFNKLGALDRIRYVEAKNCAFVTFKSTANAEFAKEAMTNQTLLVPTDKEYPQRLEGSGLLVKWSHEDPDPEARARAQKQTHSNSLQLMNRILQDHAQGNDTTATKVRPRDADADGDTATHKRQKLVEYSSSSDDSDGA
;
A
#
# COMPACT_ATOMS: atom_id res chain seq x y z
N MET A 1 21.82 4.88 -10.50
CA MET A 1 20.89 4.21 -9.57
C MET A 1 21.73 3.32 -8.67
N ALA A 2 21.71 3.50 -7.35
CA ALA A 2 22.40 2.56 -6.47
C ALA A 2 21.66 1.23 -6.57
N VAL A 3 22.25 0.26 -7.28
CA VAL A 3 21.78 -1.12 -7.26
C VAL A 3 22.10 -1.62 -5.85
N TYR A 4 21.10 -1.61 -4.98
CA TYR A 4 21.29 -2.02 -3.60
C TYR A 4 21.70 -3.49 -3.61
N GLN A 5 22.95 -3.77 -3.24
CA GLN A 5 23.50 -5.13 -3.06
C GLN A 5 22.91 -5.80 -1.81
N TRP A 6 21.59 -5.77 -1.64
CA TRP A 6 20.90 -6.41 -0.52
C TRP A 6 21.06 -7.93 -0.58
N ARG A 7 21.23 -8.49 -1.78
CA ARG A 7 21.42 -9.92 -2.02
C ARG A 7 22.73 -10.46 -1.41
N ASP A 8 23.76 -9.63 -1.28
CA ASP A 8 25.08 -10.11 -0.83
C ASP A 8 25.20 -10.21 0.69
N ARG A 9 24.35 -9.48 1.42
CA ARG A 9 24.41 -9.38 2.89
C ARG A 9 23.14 -9.85 3.56
N ARG A 10 23.24 -10.12 4.85
CA ARG A 10 22.09 -10.45 5.71
C ARG A 10 21.39 -9.17 6.16
N ALA A 11 20.06 -9.22 6.32
CA ALA A 11 19.30 -8.08 6.82
C ALA A 11 19.75 -7.70 8.23
N ARG A 12 19.83 -6.41 8.52
CA ARG A 12 20.24 -5.90 9.84
C ARG A 12 19.06 -5.99 10.82
N ARG A 13 19.34 -6.25 12.10
CA ARG A 13 18.39 -6.01 13.20
C ARG A 13 18.32 -4.51 13.46
N GLN A 14 17.16 -3.89 13.22
CA GLN A 14 17.04 -2.42 13.24
C GLN A 14 17.02 -1.87 14.66
N VAL A 15 16.31 -2.57 15.54
CA VAL A 15 16.00 -2.17 16.91
C VAL A 15 16.18 -3.38 17.83
N LYS A 16 16.50 -3.15 19.10
CA LYS A 16 16.52 -4.20 20.13
C LYS A 16 15.11 -4.46 20.65
N GLU A 17 14.82 -5.67 21.09
CA GLU A 17 13.48 -6.02 21.58
C GLU A 17 13.01 -5.15 22.76
N GLU A 18 13.95 -4.75 23.62
CA GLU A 18 13.73 -3.87 24.79
C GLU A 18 13.28 -2.45 24.42
N GLU A 19 13.60 -1.97 23.23
CA GLU A 19 13.28 -0.61 22.77
C GLU A 19 11.86 -0.50 22.20
N LEU A 20 11.14 -1.62 22.07
CA LEU A 20 9.79 -1.66 21.53
C LEU A 20 8.74 -1.70 22.64
N PRO A 21 7.58 -1.05 22.43
CA PRO A 21 6.41 -1.27 23.27
C PRO A 21 6.03 -2.75 23.30
N SER A 22 5.78 -3.29 24.49
CA SER A 22 5.38 -4.69 24.68
C SER A 22 4.06 -5.01 23.97
N GLY A 23 3.97 -6.19 23.34
CA GLY A 23 2.72 -6.71 22.75
C GLY A 23 2.51 -6.40 21.27
N LEU A 24 3.55 -6.43 20.45
CA LEU A 24 3.42 -6.25 18.99
C LEU A 24 2.57 -7.38 18.38
N PRO A 25 1.45 -7.07 17.69
CA PRO A 25 0.63 -8.06 17.04
C PRO A 25 1.28 -8.56 15.74
N PRO A 26 0.83 -9.72 15.22
CA PRO A 26 1.24 -10.19 13.90
C PRO A 26 0.87 -9.18 12.80
N GLN A 27 1.67 -9.13 11.72
CA GLN A 27 1.46 -8.15 10.64
C GLN A 27 0.19 -8.40 9.81
N SER A 28 -0.47 -9.55 10.00
CA SER A 28 -1.61 -10.05 9.20
C SER A 28 -2.98 -9.44 9.59
N GLY A 29 -3.00 -8.20 10.08
CA GLY A 29 -4.23 -7.52 10.52
C GLY A 29 -4.51 -6.17 9.83
N VAL A 30 -5.68 -5.59 10.15
CA VAL A 30 -6.02 -4.18 9.84
C VAL A 30 -4.91 -3.25 10.36
N THR A 31 -4.50 -2.24 9.59
CA THR A 31 -3.34 -1.36 9.87
C THR A 31 -3.12 -1.06 11.36
N PHE A 32 -2.13 -1.72 11.97
CA PHE A 32 -1.83 -1.57 13.39
C PHE A 32 -0.97 -0.32 13.64
N ASN A 33 -1.32 0.50 14.64
CA ASN A 33 -0.47 1.59 15.09
C ASN A 33 0.45 1.08 16.21
N VAL A 34 1.72 0.83 15.85
CA VAL A 34 2.75 0.21 16.71
C VAL A 34 2.99 0.98 18.02
N TRP A 35 2.72 2.28 18.05
CA TRP A 35 3.05 3.13 19.20
C TRP A 35 1.91 3.36 20.19
N TYR A 36 0.66 3.16 19.78
CA TYR A 36 -0.48 3.32 20.69
C TYR A 36 -1.09 2.00 21.15
N ASN A 37 -0.58 0.85 20.67
CA ASN A 37 -1.28 -0.44 20.77
C ASN A 37 -2.78 -0.31 20.38
N LYS A 38 -3.09 0.63 19.50
CA LYS A 38 -4.44 0.91 19.04
C LYS A 38 -4.55 0.50 17.58
N TRP A 39 -5.53 -0.35 17.32
CA TRP A 39 -6.04 -0.53 15.96
C TRP A 39 -6.56 0.82 15.48
N SER A 40 -6.41 1.12 14.19
CA SER A 40 -6.85 2.36 13.55
C SER A 40 -8.38 2.64 13.61
N HIS A 41 -9.12 1.90 14.46
CA HIS A 41 -10.56 1.99 14.67
C HIS A 41 -10.97 2.80 15.92
N GLY A 42 -10.04 3.43 16.63
CA GLY A 42 -10.34 4.22 17.83
C GLY A 42 -10.32 5.73 17.60
N ASP A 43 -11.52 6.32 17.51
CA ASP A 43 -11.90 7.72 17.75
C ASP A 43 -11.06 8.85 17.09
N SER A 44 -11.60 9.41 16.00
CA SER A 44 -11.07 10.58 15.30
C SER A 44 -11.51 11.93 15.92
N SER A 45 -12.13 11.95 17.11
CA SER A 45 -12.90 13.12 17.56
C SER A 45 -12.11 14.34 18.04
N ARG A 46 -10.79 14.27 18.28
CA ARG A 46 -9.99 15.45 18.67
C ARG A 46 -8.59 15.34 18.09
N GLY A 47 -8.09 16.44 17.52
CA GLY A 47 -6.80 16.54 16.83
C GLY A 47 -5.63 15.94 17.61
N SER A 48 -5.45 14.62 17.49
CA SER A 48 -4.29 13.90 17.97
C SER A 48 -3.11 14.47 17.21
N GLN A 49 -2.29 15.28 17.88
CA GLN A 49 -1.06 15.77 17.30
C GLN A 49 -0.28 14.55 16.77
N ARG A 50 0.00 14.54 15.47
CA ARG A 50 0.78 13.47 14.85
C ARG A 50 2.19 13.55 15.42
N PHE A 51 2.66 12.49 16.05
CA PHE A 51 4.02 12.38 16.55
C PHE A 51 4.98 11.96 15.43
N VAL A 52 6.27 12.23 15.62
CA VAL A 52 7.33 11.72 14.74
C VAL A 52 7.83 10.37 15.27
N SER A 53 7.85 9.35 14.40
CA SER A 53 8.41 8.04 14.74
C SER A 53 9.90 8.15 15.07
N PRO A 54 10.37 7.58 16.20
CA PRO A 54 11.79 7.56 16.53
C PRO A 54 12.60 6.63 15.60
N PHE A 55 11.92 5.65 15.01
CA PHE A 55 12.51 4.68 14.10
C PHE A 55 12.30 5.09 12.64
N ARG A 56 13.31 4.82 11.82
CA ARG A 56 13.32 5.10 10.38
C ARG A 56 14.10 4.02 9.65
N LEU A 57 13.51 3.51 8.57
CA LEU A 57 14.20 2.62 7.64
C LEU A 57 15.32 3.38 6.90
N ASP A 58 16.52 2.80 6.89
CA ASP A 58 17.57 3.16 5.93
C ASP A 58 17.76 2.02 4.92
N PRO A 59 17.23 2.14 3.68
CA PRO A 59 17.32 1.07 2.70
C PRO A 59 18.77 0.64 2.39
N ALA A 60 19.72 1.56 2.46
CA ALA A 60 21.12 1.27 2.17
C ALA A 60 21.82 0.50 3.29
N ARG A 61 21.32 0.54 4.52
CA ARG A 61 21.94 -0.12 5.69
C ARG A 61 21.17 -1.34 6.16
N ASP A 62 19.84 -1.28 6.11
CA ASP A 62 18.99 -2.27 6.75
C ASP A 62 18.58 -3.40 5.80
N SER A 63 18.52 -3.12 4.49
CA SER A 63 18.11 -4.12 3.49
C SER A 63 19.12 -5.27 3.39
N GLY A 64 18.63 -6.49 3.36
CA GLY A 64 19.42 -7.69 3.17
C GLY A 64 18.58 -8.97 3.11
N ARG A 65 19.25 -10.11 2.95
CA ARG A 65 18.60 -11.42 2.97
C ARG A 65 18.02 -11.77 4.34
N THR A 66 16.82 -12.33 4.33
CA THR A 66 16.07 -12.85 5.48
C THR A 66 15.82 -14.34 5.29
N ARG A 67 15.02 -14.96 6.17
CA ARG A 67 14.67 -16.38 6.06
C ARG A 67 13.83 -16.67 4.81
N SER A 68 12.99 -15.73 4.39
CA SER A 68 12.06 -15.90 3.25
C SER A 68 12.57 -15.38 1.92
N SER A 69 13.84 -14.97 1.83
CA SER A 69 14.42 -14.51 0.55
C SER A 69 14.47 -15.58 -0.55
N GLY A 70 14.22 -16.85 -0.23
CA GLY A 70 14.09 -17.95 -1.19
C GLY A 70 12.65 -18.32 -1.55
N ASP A 71 11.64 -17.74 -0.88
CA ASP A 71 10.25 -18.11 -1.09
C ASP A 71 9.61 -17.25 -2.18
N VAL A 72 8.87 -17.87 -3.10
CA VAL A 72 8.27 -17.18 -4.27
C VAL A 72 7.10 -16.26 -3.88
N ASP A 73 6.36 -16.62 -2.82
CA ASP A 73 5.20 -15.86 -2.31
C ASP A 73 5.53 -15.07 -1.02
N ALA A 74 6.82 -14.74 -0.83
CA ALA A 74 7.24 -13.99 0.34
C ALA A 74 6.68 -12.56 0.34
N GLN A 75 6.14 -12.16 1.48
CA GLN A 75 5.61 -10.81 1.71
C GLN A 75 6.68 -9.91 2.36
N PHE A 76 6.55 -8.59 2.18
CA PHE A 76 7.43 -7.65 2.86
C PHE A 76 7.13 -7.55 4.35
N CYS A 77 8.16 -7.23 5.12
CA CYS A 77 8.01 -6.99 6.55
C CYS A 77 7.48 -5.58 6.80
N LEU A 78 6.34 -5.46 7.46
CA LEU A 78 5.78 -4.14 7.85
C LEU A 78 6.68 -3.41 8.85
N PHE A 79 7.25 -4.14 9.82
CA PHE A 79 8.15 -3.57 10.82
C PHE A 79 9.47 -3.10 10.20
N PHE A 80 9.96 -3.79 9.16
CA PHE A 80 11.11 -3.35 8.38
C PHE A 80 10.85 -2.01 7.70
N ALA A 81 9.70 -1.87 7.03
CA ALA A 81 9.29 -0.62 6.39
C ALA A 81 9.25 0.55 7.40
N ARG A 82 8.80 0.28 8.63
CA ARG A 82 8.75 1.27 9.72
C ARG A 82 10.06 1.49 10.44
N GLY A 83 11.12 0.75 10.12
CA GLY A 83 12.44 0.91 10.73
C GLY A 83 12.61 0.21 12.09
N CYS A 84 11.72 -0.70 12.46
CA CYS A 84 11.63 -1.23 13.81
C CYS A 84 11.62 -2.77 13.93
N CYS A 85 12.08 -3.50 12.90
CA CYS A 85 12.16 -4.95 12.97
C CYS A 85 13.31 -5.45 13.87
N VAL A 86 12.98 -6.30 14.84
CA VAL A 86 13.94 -6.93 15.78
C VAL A 86 14.57 -8.22 15.23
N LEU A 87 13.88 -8.90 14.32
CA LEU A 87 14.26 -10.24 13.87
C LEU A 87 15.47 -10.20 12.93
N GLY A 88 15.61 -9.11 12.15
CA GLY A 88 16.68 -8.93 11.16
C GLY A 88 16.76 -10.13 10.21
N PRO A 89 17.87 -10.90 10.19
CA PRO A 89 18.04 -12.01 9.24
C PRO A 89 17.14 -13.22 9.53
N GLN A 90 16.57 -13.31 10.74
CA GLN A 90 15.67 -14.39 11.13
C GLN A 90 14.20 -14.08 10.79
N CYS A 91 13.91 -12.90 10.24
CA CYS A 91 12.56 -12.52 9.85
C CYS A 91 12.02 -13.48 8.77
N THR A 92 10.75 -13.85 8.90
CA THR A 92 10.00 -14.65 7.91
C THR A 92 9.47 -13.81 6.75
N TYR A 93 9.73 -12.51 6.76
CA TYR A 93 9.29 -11.56 5.74
C TYR A 93 10.50 -10.91 5.06
N LEU A 94 10.30 -10.37 3.85
CA LEU A 94 11.37 -9.76 3.05
C LEU A 94 11.82 -8.42 3.64
N HIS A 95 13.14 -8.21 3.66
CA HIS A 95 13.78 -6.95 4.09
C HIS A 95 14.58 -6.34 2.94
N HIS A 96 13.89 -5.92 1.89
CA HIS A 96 14.45 -5.06 0.85
C HIS A 96 13.33 -4.19 0.27
N ILE A 97 13.71 -3.28 -0.61
CA ILE A 97 12.75 -2.45 -1.34
C ILE A 97 12.16 -3.27 -2.49
N PRO A 98 10.85 -3.14 -2.78
CA PRO A 98 10.26 -3.80 -3.94
C PRO A 98 10.99 -3.44 -5.24
N GLU A 99 11.46 -4.45 -5.97
CA GLU A 99 12.16 -4.31 -7.27
C GLU A 99 11.22 -4.73 -8.42
N ASP A 100 11.13 -3.90 -9.46
CA ASP A 100 10.31 -4.18 -10.63
C ASP A 100 10.81 -5.45 -11.36
N GLY A 101 9.97 -6.49 -11.42
CA GLY A 101 10.24 -7.72 -12.16
C GLY A 101 11.07 -8.79 -11.43
N ALA A 102 11.56 -8.52 -10.22
CA ALA A 102 12.28 -9.51 -9.40
C ALA A 102 11.37 -10.38 -8.54
N GLU A 103 10.13 -9.94 -8.34
CA GLU A 103 9.16 -10.55 -7.43
C GLU A 103 8.06 -11.26 -8.23
N GLY A 104 7.64 -12.42 -7.74
CA GLY A 104 6.62 -13.24 -8.38
C GLY A 104 5.27 -12.51 -8.57
N PRO A 105 4.36 -13.08 -9.36
CA PRO A 105 3.04 -12.49 -9.59
C PRO A 105 2.32 -12.28 -8.26
N ARG A 106 2.00 -11.03 -7.94
CA ARG A 106 1.29 -10.66 -6.71
C ARG A 106 -0.21 -10.64 -6.94
N MET A 107 -0.95 -11.19 -6.00
CA MET A 107 -2.40 -11.16 -6.02
C MET A 107 -2.91 -9.72 -5.84
N PRO A 108 -3.79 -9.20 -6.74
CA PRO A 108 -4.29 -7.83 -6.65
C PRO A 108 -5.07 -7.52 -5.36
N VAL A 109 -5.64 -8.56 -4.75
CA VAL A 109 -6.45 -8.49 -3.52
C VAL A 109 -5.64 -8.25 -2.25
N ARG A 110 -4.31 -8.41 -2.30
CA ARG A 110 -3.41 -8.19 -1.16
C ARG A 110 -2.43 -7.07 -1.45
N ASP A 111 -2.00 -6.37 -0.40
CA ASP A 111 -0.90 -5.42 -0.49
C ASP A 111 0.47 -6.13 -0.40
N CYS A 112 1.53 -5.36 -0.58
CA CYS A 112 2.91 -5.84 -0.53
C CYS A 112 3.33 -6.47 0.81
N PHE A 113 2.56 -6.25 1.88
CA PHE A 113 2.76 -6.81 3.21
C PHE A 113 1.85 -8.03 3.48
N GLY A 114 1.03 -8.44 2.52
CA GLY A 114 0.11 -9.58 2.65
C GLY A 114 -1.23 -9.26 3.29
N ARG A 115 -1.54 -7.97 3.53
CA ARG A 115 -2.82 -7.55 4.11
C ARG A 115 -3.87 -7.48 3.01
N GLU A 116 -5.09 -7.87 3.33
CA GLU A 116 -6.20 -7.87 2.38
C GLU A 116 -6.69 -6.44 2.13
N LYS A 117 -6.85 -6.08 0.86
CA LYS A 117 -7.40 -4.80 0.43
C LYS A 117 -8.92 -4.84 0.47
N PHE A 118 -9.52 -3.66 0.59
CA PHE A 118 -10.98 -3.52 0.59
C PHE A 118 -11.51 -3.23 -0.81
N SER A 119 -12.82 -3.38 -1.01
CA SER A 119 -13.47 -3.02 -2.29
C SER A 119 -13.44 -1.51 -2.50
N GLN A 120 -13.74 -0.74 -1.45
CA GLN A 120 -13.75 0.72 -1.46
C GLN A 120 -12.65 1.29 -0.55
N TYR A 121 -12.20 2.50 -0.86
CA TYR A 121 -11.33 3.24 0.05
C TYR A 121 -12.11 3.66 1.30
N ARG A 122 -11.38 3.89 2.40
CA ARG A 122 -11.92 4.58 3.57
C ARG A 122 -12.17 6.06 3.23
N ASP A 123 -13.12 6.68 3.91
CA ASP A 123 -13.46 8.11 3.76
C ASP A 123 -12.24 9.02 3.97
N ASP A 124 -11.32 8.63 4.85
CA ASP A 124 -10.11 9.39 5.15
C ASP A 124 -8.95 9.10 4.18
N MET A 125 -9.16 8.26 3.15
CA MET A 125 -8.14 7.74 2.23
C MET A 125 -6.92 7.10 2.92
N GLY A 126 -7.11 6.63 4.16
CA GLY A 126 -6.11 5.91 4.93
C GLY A 126 -6.09 4.41 4.61
N GLY A 127 -5.42 3.64 5.47
CA GLY A 127 -5.45 2.18 5.43
C GLY A 127 -4.71 1.53 4.24
N VAL A 128 -5.07 0.29 3.93
CA VAL A 128 -4.40 -0.58 2.94
C VAL A 128 -4.71 -0.24 1.48
N GLY A 129 -5.82 0.45 1.22
CA GLY A 129 -6.28 0.81 -0.13
C GLY A 129 -7.35 -0.14 -0.68
N SER A 130 -7.67 0.05 -1.96
CA SER A 130 -8.71 -0.70 -2.69
C SER A 130 -8.10 -1.66 -3.72
N PHE A 131 -8.70 -2.84 -3.90
CA PHE A 131 -8.31 -3.75 -4.99
C PHE A 131 -8.94 -3.37 -6.35
N ASN A 132 -10.01 -2.56 -6.36
CA ASN A 132 -10.67 -2.12 -7.59
C ASN A 132 -9.87 -1.03 -8.32
N ASN A 133 -9.01 -0.30 -7.61
CA ASN A 133 -8.22 0.78 -8.17
C ASN A 133 -6.75 0.64 -7.75
N ALA A 134 -5.91 0.32 -8.74
CA ALA A 134 -4.45 0.21 -8.61
C ALA A 134 -3.80 1.60 -8.47
N ASN A 135 -4.03 2.25 -7.33
CA ASN A 135 -3.49 3.56 -7.06
C ASN A 135 -1.98 3.49 -6.79
N ARG A 136 -1.23 4.37 -7.45
CA ARG A 136 0.24 4.50 -7.33
C ARG A 136 0.66 5.86 -6.80
N THR A 137 -0.31 6.71 -6.47
CA THR A 137 -0.09 8.09 -6.05
C THR A 137 -0.46 8.27 -4.59
N LEU A 138 0.49 8.84 -3.84
CA LEU A 138 0.35 9.13 -2.42
C LEU A 138 0.14 10.63 -2.23
N TYR A 139 -0.81 10.98 -1.38
CA TYR A 139 -0.98 12.31 -0.82
C TYR A 139 -0.07 12.44 0.41
N ILE A 140 0.79 13.46 0.39
CA ILE A 140 1.70 13.82 1.47
C ILE A 140 1.23 15.15 2.07
N GLY A 141 0.81 15.12 3.34
CA GLY A 141 0.37 16.29 4.08
C GLY A 141 1.21 16.53 5.34
N GLY A 142 1.03 17.71 5.94
CA GLY A 142 1.77 18.07 7.17
C GLY A 142 3.26 18.30 6.94
N ILE A 143 3.63 18.77 5.74
CA ILE A 143 5.03 18.96 5.32
C ILE A 143 5.76 19.99 6.22
N ALA A 144 5.12 21.11 6.54
CA ALA A 144 5.70 22.13 7.43
C ALA A 144 6.03 21.56 8.82
N GLY A 145 5.07 20.89 9.46
CA GLY A 145 5.29 20.25 10.76
C GLY A 145 6.36 19.17 10.74
N ALA A 146 6.49 18.42 9.63
CA ALA A 146 7.55 17.42 9.45
C ALA A 146 8.94 18.03 9.24
N LEU A 147 9.02 19.32 8.91
CA LEU A 147 10.23 20.12 8.81
C LEU A 147 10.51 20.94 10.07
N ASN A 148 9.74 20.74 11.15
CA ASN A 148 9.76 21.59 12.36
C ASN A 148 9.57 23.08 12.01
N ASP A 149 8.66 23.37 11.07
CA ASP A 149 8.36 24.71 10.56
C ASP A 149 9.58 25.46 9.99
N LYS A 150 10.63 24.73 9.60
CA LYS A 150 11.80 25.28 8.93
C LYS A 150 11.39 25.93 7.60
N PRO A 151 11.72 27.21 7.37
CA PRO A 151 11.41 27.89 6.12
C PRO A 151 12.29 27.34 5.01
N LEU A 152 11.72 26.51 4.15
CA LEU A 152 12.37 25.99 2.94
C LEU A 152 11.62 26.49 1.70
N LYS A 153 12.37 26.79 0.64
CA LYS A 153 11.77 27.13 -0.66
C LYS A 153 11.02 25.92 -1.22
N PRO A 154 9.95 26.11 -2.01
CA PRO A 154 9.18 25.03 -2.62
C PRO A 154 10.04 23.99 -3.35
N LEU A 155 11.05 24.44 -4.11
CA LEU A 155 11.98 23.58 -4.84
C LEU A 155 12.84 22.71 -3.91
N GLN A 156 13.20 23.23 -2.73
CA GLN A 156 13.97 22.48 -1.72
C GLN A 156 13.09 21.41 -1.06
N ILE A 157 11.83 21.72 -0.78
CA ILE A 157 10.85 20.75 -0.27
C ILE A 157 10.66 19.61 -1.27
N GLU A 158 10.45 19.92 -2.55
CA GLU A 158 10.33 18.90 -3.59
C GLU A 158 11.61 18.05 -3.69
N SER A 159 12.78 18.68 -3.62
CA SER A 159 14.07 17.96 -3.64
C SER A 159 14.24 17.03 -2.44
N ARG A 160 13.78 17.44 -1.24
CA ARG A 160 13.77 16.59 -0.03
C ARG A 160 12.83 15.40 -0.19
N LEU A 161 11.60 15.64 -0.66
CA LEU A 161 10.65 14.58 -0.96
C LEU A 161 11.22 13.59 -1.98
N ARG A 162 11.78 14.10 -3.07
CA ARG A 162 12.45 13.29 -4.09
C ARG A 162 13.59 12.46 -3.49
N TYR A 163 14.45 13.07 -2.68
CA TYR A 163 15.56 12.37 -2.04
C TYR A 163 15.11 11.22 -1.13
N LEU A 164 14.05 11.41 -0.34
CA LEU A 164 13.55 10.39 0.60
C LEU A 164 12.75 9.30 -0.11
N PHE A 165 11.77 9.67 -0.94
CA PHE A 165 10.88 8.71 -1.60
C PHE A 165 11.60 7.91 -2.70
N ASN A 166 12.63 8.48 -3.35
CA ASN A 166 13.41 7.76 -4.36
C ASN A 166 14.24 6.60 -3.78
N LYS A 167 14.44 6.55 -2.45
CA LYS A 167 15.06 5.39 -1.79
C LYS A 167 14.11 4.21 -1.63
N LEU A 168 12.80 4.44 -1.72
CA LEU A 168 11.74 3.45 -1.47
C LEU A 168 11.15 2.86 -2.76
N GLY A 169 11.61 3.31 -3.92
CA GLY A 169 11.17 2.78 -5.20
C GLY A 169 11.39 3.75 -6.36
N ALA A 170 11.14 3.27 -7.57
CA ALA A 170 11.21 4.08 -8.77
C ALA A 170 10.02 5.06 -8.81
N LEU A 171 10.35 6.35 -8.85
CA LEU A 171 9.38 7.43 -8.96
C LEU A 171 9.00 7.67 -10.42
N ASP A 172 7.74 8.00 -10.63
CA ASP A 172 7.22 8.53 -11.89
C ASP A 172 7.18 10.06 -11.84
N ARG A 173 6.50 10.61 -10.83
CA ARG A 173 6.29 12.06 -10.70
C ARG A 173 6.21 12.50 -9.25
N ILE A 174 6.70 13.70 -8.97
CA ILE A 174 6.45 14.43 -7.72
C ILE A 174 5.90 15.80 -8.06
N ARG A 175 4.88 16.24 -7.33
CA ARG A 175 4.34 17.59 -7.42
C ARG A 175 4.10 18.13 -6.01
N TYR A 176 4.78 19.22 -5.65
CA TYR A 176 4.49 19.98 -4.44
C TYR A 176 3.50 21.12 -4.74
N VAL A 177 2.52 21.33 -3.87
CA VAL A 177 1.51 22.39 -3.98
C VAL A 177 1.62 23.26 -2.73
N GLU A 178 2.32 24.38 -2.87
CA GLU A 178 2.62 25.31 -1.78
C GLU A 178 1.36 25.84 -1.08
N ALA A 179 0.34 26.23 -1.85
CA ALA A 179 -0.91 26.79 -1.32
C ALA A 179 -1.65 25.86 -0.35
N LYS A 180 -1.46 24.54 -0.47
CA LYS A 180 -2.10 23.53 0.39
C LYS A 180 -1.11 22.83 1.33
N ASN A 181 0.17 23.22 1.29
CA ASN A 181 1.25 22.56 2.01
C ASN A 181 1.23 21.03 1.88
N CYS A 182 0.98 20.55 0.66
CA CYS A 182 0.87 19.13 0.35
C CYS A 182 1.66 18.76 -0.89
N ALA A 183 2.00 17.49 -1.02
CA ALA A 183 2.64 16.95 -2.21
C ALA A 183 1.94 15.68 -2.68
N PHE A 184 2.11 15.40 -3.96
CA PHE A 184 1.67 14.16 -4.60
C PHE A 184 2.89 13.43 -5.12
N VAL A 185 3.06 12.19 -4.68
CA VAL A 185 4.18 11.33 -5.08
C VAL A 185 3.61 10.13 -5.82
N THR A 186 3.89 10.03 -7.11
CA THR A 186 3.48 8.91 -7.97
C THR A 186 4.66 7.98 -8.20
N PHE A 187 4.47 6.70 -7.87
CA PHE A 187 5.43 5.63 -8.11
C PHE A 187 5.14 4.92 -9.44
N LYS A 188 6.16 4.22 -9.98
CA LYS A 188 5.96 3.37 -11.16
C LYS A 188 5.18 2.11 -10.84
N SER A 189 5.43 1.50 -9.67
CA SER A 189 4.77 0.29 -9.19
C SER A 189 3.88 0.56 -7.98
N THR A 190 2.75 -0.14 -7.91
CA THR A 190 1.83 -0.09 -6.76
C THR A 190 2.48 -0.62 -5.49
N ALA A 191 3.33 -1.65 -5.60
CA ALA A 191 4.00 -2.24 -4.45
C ALA A 191 4.93 -1.23 -3.76
N ASN A 192 5.65 -0.40 -4.53
CA ASN A 192 6.46 0.67 -3.96
C ASN A 192 5.61 1.76 -3.31
N ALA A 193 4.43 2.09 -3.86
CA ALA A 193 3.53 3.06 -3.25
C ALA A 193 2.98 2.54 -1.89
N GLU A 194 2.55 1.29 -1.83
CA GLU A 194 2.10 0.63 -0.60
C GLU A 194 3.21 0.59 0.45
N PHE A 195 4.42 0.20 0.03
CA PHE A 195 5.59 0.14 0.90
C PHE A 195 5.98 1.52 1.43
N ALA A 196 6.05 2.52 0.54
CA ALA A 196 6.42 3.88 0.88
C ALA A 196 5.39 4.56 1.80
N LYS A 197 4.10 4.24 1.63
CA LYS A 197 3.04 4.73 2.51
C LYS A 197 3.30 4.34 3.97
N GLU A 198 3.55 3.06 4.23
CA GLU A 198 3.81 2.59 5.60
C GLU A 198 5.16 3.07 6.14
N ALA A 199 6.18 3.18 5.29
CA ALA A 199 7.51 3.63 5.69
C ALA A 199 7.58 5.12 6.05
N MET A 200 6.83 5.98 5.33
CA MET A 200 6.89 7.45 5.47
C MET A 200 5.81 8.03 6.38
N THR A 201 4.82 7.23 6.80
CA THR A 201 3.83 7.67 7.78
C THR A 201 4.52 8.06 9.09
N ASN A 202 4.14 9.21 9.65
CA ASN A 202 4.69 9.76 10.90
C ASN A 202 6.22 10.00 10.85
N GLN A 203 6.82 10.16 9.69
CA GLN A 203 8.25 10.48 9.56
C GLN A 203 8.49 12.00 9.53
N THR A 204 9.70 12.43 9.89
CA THR A 204 10.18 13.81 9.64
C THR A 204 10.74 13.96 8.21
N LEU A 205 10.76 15.17 7.67
CA LEU A 205 11.47 15.50 6.43
C LEU A 205 12.90 16.02 6.67
N LEU A 206 13.27 16.25 7.93
CA LEU A 206 14.63 16.62 8.30
C LEU A 206 15.59 15.48 7.95
N VAL A 207 16.75 15.86 7.43
CA VAL A 207 17.86 14.93 7.16
C VAL A 207 18.98 15.12 8.17
N PRO A 208 19.85 14.12 8.40
CA PRO A 208 20.95 14.23 9.37
C PRO A 208 21.89 15.41 9.20
N THR A 209 21.94 16.02 8.02
CA THR A 209 22.76 17.21 7.73
C THR A 209 22.12 18.52 8.22
N ASP A 210 20.83 18.52 8.56
CA ASP A 210 20.13 19.70 9.06
C ASP A 210 20.44 19.94 10.55
N LYS A 211 20.62 21.21 10.94
CA LYS A 211 20.91 21.58 12.34
C LYS A 211 19.79 21.17 13.30
N GLU A 212 18.55 21.20 12.83
CA GLU A 212 17.35 20.86 13.60
C GLU A 212 17.12 19.34 13.75
N TYR A 213 17.93 18.50 13.08
CA TYR A 213 17.77 17.05 13.10
C TYR A 213 17.75 16.39 14.50
N PRO A 214 18.54 16.85 15.49
CA PRO A 214 18.46 16.33 16.85
C PRO A 214 17.07 16.53 17.47
N GLN A 215 16.41 17.64 17.17
CA GLN A 215 15.08 18.03 17.68
C GLN A 215 13.93 17.54 16.78
N ARG A 216 14.21 16.65 15.82
CA ARG A 216 13.19 16.16 14.86
C ARG A 216 11.97 15.50 15.50
N LEU A 217 12.08 15.04 16.75
CA LEU A 217 11.00 14.37 17.47
C LEU A 217 9.96 15.36 18.03
N GLU A 218 10.32 16.64 18.17
CA GLU A 218 9.45 17.70 18.67
C GLU A 218 8.47 18.21 17.59
N GLY A 219 8.75 17.90 16.32
CA GLY A 219 7.88 18.25 15.20
C GLY A 219 6.64 17.38 15.08
N SER A 220 5.91 17.57 13.98
CA SER A 220 4.75 16.75 13.65
C SER A 220 5.07 15.76 12.53
N GLY A 221 4.69 14.50 12.71
CA GLY A 221 4.90 13.47 11.69
C GLY A 221 4.15 13.74 10.38
N LEU A 222 4.77 13.34 9.26
CA LEU A 222 4.15 13.36 7.94
C LEU A 222 2.85 12.56 7.91
N LEU A 223 1.86 13.12 7.23
CA LEU A 223 0.64 12.42 6.88
C LEU A 223 0.77 11.80 5.49
N VAL A 224 0.68 10.49 5.38
CA VAL A 224 0.74 9.78 4.10
C VAL A 224 -0.55 8.99 3.88
N LYS A 225 -1.28 9.36 2.83
CA LYS A 225 -2.59 8.79 2.47
C LYS A 225 -2.63 8.43 1.00
N TRP A 226 -3.61 7.63 0.60
CA TRP A 226 -3.91 7.43 -0.81
C TRP A 226 -4.39 8.74 -1.43
N SER A 227 -3.94 9.07 -2.65
CA SER A 227 -4.46 10.25 -3.32
C SER A 227 -5.81 9.97 -3.95
N HIS A 228 -6.65 10.99 -4.04
CA HIS A 228 -7.74 10.99 -5.02
C HIS A 228 -7.17 11.16 -6.43
N GLU A 229 -8.03 11.01 -7.43
CA GLU A 229 -7.70 11.35 -8.81
C GLU A 229 -7.39 12.84 -8.94
N ASP A 230 -6.42 13.16 -9.80
CA ASP A 230 -6.00 14.53 -10.03
C ASP A 230 -7.10 15.29 -10.80
N PRO A 231 -7.65 16.40 -10.27
CA PRO A 231 -8.69 17.16 -10.96
C PRO A 231 -8.19 17.84 -12.25
N ASP A 232 -6.87 18.02 -12.39
CA ASP A 232 -6.26 18.65 -13.56
C ASP A 232 -6.59 17.86 -14.85
N PRO A 233 -7.22 18.49 -15.87
CA PRO A 233 -7.53 17.82 -17.13
C PRO A 233 -6.29 17.24 -17.83
N GLU A 234 -5.12 17.88 -17.74
CA GLU A 234 -3.91 17.35 -18.36
C GLU A 234 -3.38 16.11 -17.64
N ALA A 235 -3.52 16.05 -16.31
CA ALA A 235 -3.19 14.86 -15.54
C ALA A 235 -4.13 13.69 -15.88
N ARG A 236 -5.44 13.96 -16.02
CA ARG A 236 -6.43 12.95 -16.43
C ARG A 236 -6.16 12.42 -17.84
N ALA A 237 -5.90 13.32 -18.80
CA ALA A 237 -5.58 12.94 -20.17
C ALA A 237 -4.31 12.08 -20.25
N ARG A 238 -3.27 12.39 -19.47
CA ARG A 238 -2.06 11.57 -19.38
C ARG A 238 -2.32 10.20 -18.76
N ALA A 239 -3.10 10.13 -17.67
CA ALA A 239 -3.48 8.87 -17.05
C ALA A 239 -4.25 7.98 -18.04
N GLN A 240 -5.22 8.54 -18.77
CA GLN A 240 -5.95 7.83 -19.81
C GLN A 240 -5.03 7.33 -20.94
N LYS A 241 -4.10 8.17 -21.41
CA LYS A 241 -3.10 7.76 -22.41
C LYS A 241 -2.23 6.60 -21.91
N GLN A 242 -1.80 6.63 -20.64
CA GLN A 242 -1.01 5.55 -20.05
C GLN A 242 -1.82 4.25 -19.93
N THR A 243 -3.07 4.33 -19.47
CA THR A 243 -3.97 3.17 -19.39
C THR A 243 -4.24 2.58 -20.77
N HIS A 244 -4.47 3.43 -21.78
CA HIS A 244 -4.65 3.01 -23.16
C HIS A 244 -3.41 2.28 -23.70
N SER A 245 -2.21 2.87 -23.51
CA SER A 245 -0.95 2.25 -23.92
C SER A 245 -0.71 0.89 -23.24
N ASN A 246 -0.93 0.82 -21.92
CA ASN A 246 -0.81 -0.43 -21.16
C ASN A 246 -1.81 -1.50 -21.65
N SER A 247 -3.03 -1.08 -22.01
CA SER A 247 -4.07 -1.98 -22.54
C SER A 247 -3.66 -2.55 -23.90
N LEU A 248 -3.12 -1.72 -24.80
CA LEU A 248 -2.59 -2.18 -26.09
C LEU A 248 -1.41 -3.15 -25.93
N GLN A 249 -0.52 -2.90 -24.97
CA GLN A 249 0.58 -3.82 -24.67
C GLN A 249 0.09 -5.17 -24.15
N LEU A 250 -0.96 -5.17 -23.30
CA LEU A 250 -1.57 -6.40 -22.82
C LEU A 250 -2.25 -7.17 -23.95
N MET A 251 -3.00 -6.50 -24.82
CA MET A 251 -3.61 -7.12 -26.01
C MET A 251 -2.55 -7.77 -26.91
N ASN A 252 -1.44 -7.08 -27.16
CA ASN A 252 -0.33 -7.64 -27.94
C ASN A 252 0.28 -8.88 -27.28
N ARG A 253 0.46 -8.89 -25.94
CA ARG A 253 0.94 -10.07 -25.21
C ARG A 253 -0.03 -11.24 -25.31
N ILE A 254 -1.33 -11.01 -25.10
CA ILE A 254 -2.36 -12.05 -25.21
C ILE A 254 -2.37 -12.65 -26.62
N LEU A 255 -2.28 -11.82 -27.66
CA LEU A 255 -2.20 -12.28 -29.05
C LEU A 255 -0.93 -13.09 -29.32
N GLN A 256 0.21 -12.70 -28.75
CA GLN A 256 1.47 -13.45 -28.87
C GLN A 256 1.39 -14.80 -28.16
N ASP A 257 0.84 -14.86 -26.96
CA ASP A 257 0.66 -16.11 -26.19
C ASP A 257 -0.26 -17.07 -26.94
N HIS A 258 -1.35 -16.55 -27.54
CA HIS A 258 -2.26 -17.34 -28.37
C HIS A 258 -1.60 -17.81 -29.68
N ALA A 259 -0.75 -16.99 -30.31
CA ALA A 259 -0.02 -17.37 -31.52
C ALA A 259 1.07 -18.43 -31.24
N GLN A 260 1.62 -18.47 -30.03
CA GLN A 260 2.62 -19.45 -29.60
C GLN A 260 2.02 -20.80 -29.15
N GLY A 261 0.70 -20.95 -29.15
CA GLY A 261 0.04 -22.24 -28.89
C GLY A 261 0.09 -22.72 -27.44
N ASN A 262 0.36 -21.84 -26.47
CA ASN A 262 0.24 -22.14 -25.04
C ASN A 262 -1.24 -22.15 -24.59
N ASP A 263 -2.03 -23.07 -25.13
CA ASP A 263 -3.41 -23.29 -24.68
C ASP A 263 -3.41 -24.16 -23.41
N THR A 264 -3.17 -23.55 -22.24
CA THR A 264 -3.34 -24.23 -20.95
C THR A 264 -4.80 -24.26 -20.47
N THR A 265 -5.78 -24.11 -21.36
CA THR A 265 -7.21 -24.15 -21.00
C THR A 265 -8.01 -25.19 -21.76
N ALA A 266 -7.45 -26.39 -21.98
CA ALA A 266 -8.26 -27.59 -22.17
C ALA A 266 -8.70 -28.19 -20.83
N THR A 267 -9.50 -27.46 -20.04
CA THR A 267 -10.30 -28.12 -18.99
C THR A 267 -11.44 -28.83 -19.70
N LYS A 268 -11.23 -30.09 -20.08
CA LYS A 268 -12.30 -31.01 -20.49
C LYS A 268 -13.28 -31.14 -19.32
N VAL A 269 -14.32 -30.31 -19.30
CA VAL A 269 -15.56 -30.68 -18.62
C VAL A 269 -16.13 -31.84 -19.42
N ARG A 270 -15.89 -33.07 -18.93
CA ARG A 270 -16.56 -34.25 -19.46
C ARG A 270 -18.07 -34.04 -19.27
N PRO A 271 -18.92 -34.27 -20.29
CA PRO A 271 -20.35 -34.42 -20.04
C PRO A 271 -20.51 -35.56 -19.04
N ARG A 272 -21.24 -35.34 -17.94
CA ARG A 272 -21.70 -36.45 -17.10
C ARG A 272 -22.73 -37.22 -17.93
N ASP A 273 -22.42 -38.47 -18.21
CA ASP A 273 -23.37 -39.41 -18.80
C ASP A 273 -24.64 -39.46 -17.95
N ALA A 274 -25.77 -39.29 -18.61
CA ALA A 274 -27.09 -39.39 -18.03
C ALA A 274 -27.44 -40.88 -17.93
N ASP A 275 -27.15 -41.48 -16.78
CA ASP A 275 -27.78 -42.74 -16.42
C ASP A 275 -29.25 -42.48 -16.08
N ALA A 276 -30.11 -43.12 -16.85
CA ALA A 276 -31.54 -43.18 -16.64
C ALA A 276 -31.83 -44.03 -15.40
N ASP A 277 -32.55 -43.46 -14.44
CA ASP A 277 -33.50 -44.22 -13.63
C ASP A 277 -34.64 -43.28 -13.23
N GLY A 278 -35.85 -43.66 -13.61
CA GLY A 278 -37.05 -42.88 -13.35
C GLY A 278 -37.49 -42.99 -11.91
N ASP A 279 -38.09 -41.91 -11.40
CA ASP A 279 -39.35 -42.08 -10.69
C ASP A 279 -40.16 -40.78 -10.66
N THR A 280 -41.46 -40.97 -10.81
CA THR A 280 -42.50 -39.96 -10.96
C THR A 280 -42.76 -39.17 -9.68
N ALA A 281 -42.93 -37.83 -9.77
CA ALA A 281 -43.94 -37.08 -8.97
C ALA A 281 -44.00 -35.58 -9.29
N THR A 282 -45.06 -35.21 -10.02
CA THR A 282 -45.96 -34.05 -9.80
C THR A 282 -45.42 -32.63 -9.61
N HIS A 283 -45.76 -31.79 -10.59
CA HIS A 283 -45.80 -30.32 -10.57
C HIS A 283 -46.40 -29.67 -9.32
N LYS A 284 -45.75 -28.59 -8.84
CA LYS A 284 -46.45 -27.40 -8.31
C LYS A 284 -45.62 -26.12 -8.53
N ARG A 285 -46.21 -25.17 -9.28
CA ARG A 285 -45.80 -23.77 -9.46
C ARG A 285 -45.96 -23.00 -8.15
N GLN A 286 -45.05 -22.07 -7.84
CA GLN A 286 -45.33 -20.76 -7.19
C GLN A 286 -44.04 -19.92 -7.20
N LYS A 287 -43.92 -18.89 -8.05
CA LYS A 287 -44.42 -17.49 -8.01
C LYS A 287 -43.50 -16.54 -7.22
N LEU A 288 -42.91 -15.63 -7.99
CA LEU A 288 -42.16 -14.43 -7.64
C LEU A 288 -43.02 -13.46 -6.81
N VAL A 289 -42.47 -12.84 -5.76
CA VAL A 289 -43.06 -11.67 -5.12
C VAL A 289 -41.97 -10.66 -4.79
N GLU A 290 -42.06 -9.51 -5.44
CA GLU A 290 -41.32 -8.28 -5.19
C GLU A 290 -41.78 -7.59 -3.91
N TYR A 291 -40.88 -6.82 -3.31
CA TYR A 291 -41.11 -6.05 -2.09
C TYR A 291 -41.27 -4.56 -2.44
N SER A 292 -42.37 -3.92 -2.01
CA SER A 292 -42.36 -2.46 -1.81
C SER A 292 -43.42 -1.97 -0.82
N SER A 293 -42.90 -1.14 0.09
CA SER A 293 -43.49 0.06 0.74
C SER A 293 -44.69 -0.05 1.67
N SER A 294 -44.38 0.36 2.91
CA SER A 294 -45.23 0.81 4.01
C SER A 294 -45.93 2.16 3.76
N SER A 295 -47.14 2.27 4.28
CA SER A 295 -47.80 3.48 4.82
C SER A 295 -49.01 2.97 5.62
N ASP A 296 -48.94 3.05 6.95
CA ASP A 296 -49.67 4.03 7.78
C ASP A 296 -51.20 3.86 7.72
N ASP A 297 -51.79 3.40 8.82
CA ASP A 297 -52.76 4.22 9.57
C ASP A 297 -53.16 3.55 10.90
N SER A 298 -53.22 4.42 11.90
CA SER A 298 -53.97 4.46 13.17
C SER A 298 -55.24 3.58 13.26
N ASP A 299 -55.74 3.13 14.40
CA ASP A 299 -56.01 3.88 15.63
C ASP A 299 -56.33 2.90 16.77
N GLY A 300 -56.14 3.37 18.00
CA GLY A 300 -56.50 2.65 19.21
C GLY A 300 -57.99 2.70 19.54
N ALA A 301 -58.38 1.73 20.36
CA ALA A 301 -59.37 1.87 21.43
C ALA A 301 -58.92 0.98 22.59
#